data_AF-A0A1N6DJQ9-F1
#
_entry.id   AF-A0A1N6DJQ9-F1
#
_cell.length_a   1.000
_cell.length_b   1.000
_cell.length_c   1.000
_cell.angle_alpha   90.00
_cell.angle_beta   90.00
_cell.angle_gamma   90.00
#
_symmetry.space_group_name_H-M   'P 1'
#
loop_
_entity.id
_entity.type
_entity.pdbx_description
1 polymer ?
#
loop_
_entity_poly.entity_id
_entity_poly.type
_entity_poly.pdbx_seq_one_letter_code
_entity_poly.pdbx_strand_id
1 'polypeptide(L)'
;MSDDEIDFLDGLEPSLPRPTQPIPSPVPSSVPVSATPVSPAKSREALKFAVILIVCAACSLGSGLLFAWMLSGRGDSPQPSADAVALGRSFAPILAGTLADGFDAGAKALASGKTIGESDAILKATFDQGRKAAFDAHAGQAIRDLAPDGTEISDNAKRNALVSLFTGFAKGLRKAK
;
A
#
# COMPACT_ATOMS: atom_id res chain seq x y z
N MET A 1 -41.04 16.34 -28.61
CA MET A 1 -42.05 15.66 -29.44
C MET A 1 -41.34 14.52 -30.14
N SER A 2 -41.27 13.32 -29.58
CA SER A 2 -42.31 12.63 -28.81
C SER A 2 -41.85 12.13 -27.45
N ASP A 3 -42.77 12.25 -26.51
CA ASP A 3 -42.87 11.48 -25.27
C ASP A 3 -43.14 10.01 -25.60
N ASP A 4 -42.50 9.09 -24.88
CA ASP A 4 -43.05 7.76 -24.62
C ASP A 4 -42.53 7.27 -23.27
N GLU A 5 -43.44 7.34 -22.30
CA GLU A 5 -43.39 6.72 -20.98
C GLU A 5 -43.15 5.22 -21.10
N ILE A 6 -42.19 4.69 -20.33
CA ILE A 6 -42.27 3.30 -19.85
C ILE A 6 -42.17 3.36 -18.34
N ASP A 7 -43.33 3.64 -17.75
CA ASP A 7 -43.66 3.52 -16.35
C ASP A 7 -44.41 2.19 -16.18
N PHE A 8 -43.67 1.07 -16.11
CA PHE A 8 -44.27 -0.24 -15.88
C PHE A 8 -43.28 -1.14 -15.14
N LEU A 9 -43.49 -1.23 -13.83
CA LEU A 9 -43.41 -2.42 -12.97
C LEU A 9 -42.79 -2.09 -11.61
N ASP A 10 -43.48 -1.20 -10.91
CA ASP A 10 -43.58 -1.23 -9.46
C ASP A 10 -44.44 -2.43 -9.03
N GLY A 11 -43.95 -3.16 -8.02
CA GLY A 11 -44.74 -3.93 -7.06
C GLY A 11 -45.47 -5.19 -7.54
N LEU A 12 -44.81 -6.35 -7.49
CA LEU A 12 -45.43 -7.61 -7.02
C LEU A 12 -44.37 -8.52 -6.36
N GLU A 13 -44.17 -8.34 -5.05
CA GLU A 13 -43.59 -9.36 -4.17
C GLU A 13 -44.44 -10.64 -4.18
N PRO A 14 -43.80 -11.80 -4.04
CA PRO A 14 -44.28 -12.73 -3.02
C PRO A 14 -43.16 -13.21 -2.09
N SER A 15 -43.32 -12.86 -0.83
CA SER A 15 -42.61 -13.38 0.34
C SER A 15 -42.58 -14.91 0.38
N LEU A 16 -41.38 -15.51 0.40
CA LEU A 16 -41.20 -16.95 0.57
C LEU A 16 -41.43 -17.40 2.02
N PRO A 17 -42.06 -18.57 2.24
CA PRO A 17 -42.43 -19.07 3.56
C PRO A 17 -41.23 -19.53 4.40
N ARG A 18 -41.24 -19.13 5.67
CA ARG A 18 -40.34 -19.57 6.74
C ARG A 18 -40.57 -21.06 7.04
N PRO A 19 -39.55 -21.94 6.96
CA PRO A 19 -39.68 -23.32 7.42
C PRO A 19 -39.74 -23.35 8.95
N THR A 20 -40.90 -23.71 9.47
CA THR A 20 -41.12 -24.15 10.84
C THR A 20 -40.70 -25.61 10.94
N GLN A 21 -39.76 -25.95 11.82
CA GLN A 21 -39.57 -27.33 12.26
C GLN A 21 -39.25 -27.44 13.75
N PRO A 22 -39.59 -28.59 14.36
CA PRO A 22 -40.16 -28.66 15.70
C PRO A 22 -39.18 -29.15 16.78
N ILE A 23 -39.47 -28.65 18.00
CA ILE A 23 -39.33 -29.13 19.39
C ILE A 23 -38.95 -30.62 19.67
N PRO A 24 -38.55 -31.01 20.90
CA PRO A 24 -37.21 -31.41 21.34
C PRO A 24 -37.12 -32.90 21.80
N SER A 25 -35.97 -33.35 22.29
CA SER A 25 -35.92 -34.41 23.32
C SER A 25 -34.68 -34.31 24.22
N PRO A 26 -34.81 -34.62 25.52
CA PRO A 26 -33.81 -34.35 26.55
C PRO A 26 -32.89 -35.54 26.78
N VAL A 27 -31.63 -35.28 27.12
CA VAL A 27 -30.77 -36.26 27.80
C VAL A 27 -30.13 -35.58 29.03
N PRO A 28 -30.27 -36.16 30.23
CA PRO A 28 -29.76 -35.60 31.48
C PRO A 28 -28.35 -36.10 31.80
N SER A 29 -27.56 -35.25 32.46
CA SER A 29 -26.44 -35.52 33.40
C SER A 29 -25.37 -34.42 33.24
N SER A 30 -24.76 -33.81 34.25
CA SER A 30 -24.96 -33.76 35.69
C SER A 30 -23.95 -32.73 36.24
N VAL A 31 -24.44 -31.71 36.97
CA VAL A 31 -23.75 -30.92 38.04
C VAL A 31 -22.48 -30.08 37.72
N PRO A 32 -22.06 -29.17 38.62
CA PRO A 32 -22.60 -27.84 38.94
C PRO A 32 -21.61 -26.74 38.50
N VAL A 33 -21.98 -25.46 38.64
CA VAL A 33 -21.12 -24.41 39.23
C VAL A 33 -21.92 -23.11 39.23
N SER A 34 -22.05 -22.53 40.43
CA SER A 34 -22.57 -21.18 40.63
C SER A 34 -21.73 -20.19 39.83
N ALA A 35 -22.36 -19.39 38.98
CA ALA A 35 -21.79 -18.15 38.49
C ALA A 35 -22.87 -17.06 38.54
N THR A 36 -22.54 -16.02 39.29
CA THR A 36 -23.33 -14.83 39.57
C THR A 36 -23.77 -14.07 38.31
N PRO A 37 -24.90 -13.35 38.34
CA PRO A 37 -25.36 -12.55 37.21
C PRO A 37 -24.59 -11.22 37.19
N VAL A 38 -23.60 -11.10 36.31
CA VAL A 38 -23.02 -9.80 35.98
C VAL A 38 -23.78 -9.24 34.78
N SER A 39 -24.66 -8.28 35.07
CA SER A 39 -25.19 -7.35 34.09
C SER A 39 -24.08 -6.36 33.72
N PRO A 40 -23.67 -6.21 32.45
CA PRO A 40 -22.86 -5.08 32.04
C PRO A 40 -23.77 -4.03 31.41
N ALA A 41 -24.03 -3.01 32.20
CA ALA A 41 -24.48 -1.71 31.76
C ALA A 41 -23.57 -1.17 30.63
N LYS A 42 -24.22 -0.80 29.52
CA LYS A 42 -23.94 0.36 28.66
C LYS A 42 -22.65 1.13 29.01
N SER A 43 -21.55 0.91 28.28
CA SER A 43 -20.37 1.78 28.37
C SER A 43 -19.82 2.13 26.98
N ARG A 44 -20.45 3.14 26.36
CA ARG A 44 -19.93 3.86 25.17
C ARG A 44 -18.54 4.50 25.38
N GLU A 45 -17.98 4.42 26.58
CA GLU A 45 -16.64 4.90 26.95
C GLU A 45 -15.53 3.86 26.67
N ALA A 46 -15.83 2.55 26.59
CA ALA A 46 -14.82 1.53 26.31
C ALA A 46 -14.27 1.60 24.88
N LEU A 47 -15.06 2.12 23.94
CA LEU A 47 -14.67 2.26 22.54
C LEU A 47 -13.60 3.35 22.35
N LYS A 48 -13.61 4.40 23.17
CA LYS A 48 -12.63 5.50 23.08
C LYS A 48 -11.24 5.07 23.54
N PHE A 49 -11.15 4.24 24.57
CA PHE A 49 -9.88 3.69 25.05
C PHE A 49 -9.27 2.64 24.12
N ALA A 50 -10.11 1.84 23.44
CA ALA A 50 -9.64 0.89 22.44
C ALA A 50 -8.96 1.58 21.23
N VAL A 51 -9.52 2.70 20.77
CA VAL A 51 -8.92 3.49 19.67
C VAL A 51 -7.60 4.14 20.09
N ILE A 52 -7.50 4.65 21.31
CA ILE A 52 -6.25 5.24 21.84
C ILE A 52 -5.15 4.18 21.99
N LEU A 53 -5.48 2.96 22.41
CA LEU A 53 -4.51 1.87 22.51
C LEU A 53 -4.04 1.36 21.14
N ILE A 54 -4.91 1.33 20.12
CA ILE A 54 -4.52 0.99 18.74
C ILE A 54 -3.57 2.05 18.16
N VAL A 55 -3.82 3.34 18.42
CA VAL A 55 -2.95 4.43 17.96
C VAL A 55 -1.59 4.42 18.68
N CYS A 56 -1.57 4.14 20.00
CA CYS A 56 -0.31 4.00 20.74
C CYS A 56 0.50 2.75 20.34
N ALA A 57 -0.16 1.62 20.03
CA ALA A 57 0.52 0.44 19.51
C ALA A 57 1.17 0.70 18.13
N ALA A 58 0.49 1.44 17.25
CA ALA A 58 1.04 1.84 15.95
C ALA A 58 2.26 2.79 16.09
N CYS A 59 2.23 3.73 17.03
CA CYS A 59 3.36 4.63 17.30
C CYS A 59 4.57 3.91 17.94
N SER A 60 4.34 2.87 18.73
CA SER A 60 5.40 2.12 19.42
C SER A 60 6.15 1.18 18.48
N LEU A 61 5.45 0.55 17.53
CA LEU A 61 6.05 -0.29 16.49
C LEU A 61 6.86 0.53 15.48
N GLY A 62 6.40 1.74 15.12
CA GLY A 62 7.16 2.66 14.27
C GLY A 62 8.45 3.17 14.93
N SER A 63 8.41 3.43 16.23
CA SER A 63 9.57 3.91 17.00
C SER A 63 10.61 2.81 17.23
N GLY A 64 10.19 1.56 17.47
CA GLY A 64 11.10 0.43 17.64
C GLY A 64 11.89 0.09 16.37
N LEU A 65 11.25 0.13 15.18
CA LEU A 65 11.95 -0.06 13.91
C LEU A 65 12.91 1.09 13.60
N LEU A 66 12.54 2.34 13.89
CA LEU A 66 13.44 3.49 13.71
C LEU A 66 14.64 3.44 14.67
N PHE A 67 14.43 3.05 15.93
CA PHE A 67 15.51 2.97 16.92
C PHE A 67 16.42 1.75 16.68
N ALA A 68 15.88 0.61 16.25
CA ALA A 68 16.67 -0.54 15.80
C ALA A 68 17.46 -0.24 14.52
N TRP A 69 16.89 0.55 13.59
CA TRP A 69 17.59 1.04 12.39
C TRP A 69 18.68 2.06 12.74
N MET A 70 18.43 2.93 13.74
CA MET A 70 19.39 3.94 14.22
C MET A 70 20.55 3.33 15.02
N LEU A 71 20.32 2.24 15.79
CA LEU A 71 21.40 1.50 16.45
C LEU A 71 22.15 0.55 15.51
N SER A 72 21.50 0.00 14.48
CA SER A 72 22.16 -0.84 13.46
C SER A 72 23.08 -0.04 12.54
N GLY A 73 22.98 1.29 12.50
CA GLY A 73 23.82 2.18 11.69
C GLY A 73 25.21 2.48 12.26
N ARG A 74 25.65 1.84 13.37
CA ARG A 74 27.00 2.01 13.94
C ARG A 74 28.01 0.94 13.53
N GLY A 75 27.61 -0.07 12.77
CA GLY A 75 28.54 -0.92 12.01
C GLY A 75 28.71 -0.34 10.62
N ASP A 76 29.96 -0.13 10.18
CA ASP A 76 30.39 0.27 8.83
C ASP A 76 29.28 0.29 7.78
N SER A 77 28.49 1.37 7.77
CA SER A 77 27.45 1.53 6.76
C SER A 77 28.19 1.66 5.44
N PRO A 78 27.94 0.78 4.45
CA PRO A 78 28.70 0.80 3.22
C PRO A 78 28.58 2.20 2.62
N GLN A 79 29.72 2.88 2.52
CA GLN A 79 29.75 4.27 2.09
C GLN A 79 29.09 4.34 0.71
N PRO A 80 28.11 5.23 0.50
CA PRO A 80 27.40 5.30 -0.78
C PRO A 80 28.41 5.59 -1.89
N SER A 81 28.40 4.77 -2.93
CA SER A 81 29.34 4.95 -4.04
C SER A 81 29.10 6.31 -4.71
N ALA A 82 30.19 7.03 -5.02
CA ALA A 82 30.11 8.34 -5.66
C ALA A 82 29.39 8.25 -7.01
N ASP A 83 29.62 7.15 -7.73
CA ASP A 83 29.00 6.87 -9.03
C ASP A 83 27.48 6.65 -8.90
N ALA A 84 27.02 5.96 -7.85
CA ALA A 84 25.58 5.81 -7.61
C ALA A 84 24.91 7.14 -7.25
N VAL A 85 25.60 8.03 -6.53
CA VAL A 85 25.09 9.38 -6.25
C VAL A 85 24.97 10.21 -7.53
N ALA A 86 25.96 10.13 -8.42
CA ALA A 86 25.93 10.79 -9.72
C ALA A 86 24.80 10.24 -10.60
N LEU A 87 24.64 8.92 -10.64
CA LEU A 87 23.56 8.22 -11.35
C LEU A 87 22.18 8.65 -10.85
N GLY A 88 21.98 8.72 -9.53
CA GLY A 88 20.73 9.21 -8.95
C GLY A 88 20.44 10.66 -9.30
N ARG A 89 21.47 11.51 -9.36
CA ARG A 89 21.32 12.92 -9.74
C ARG A 89 20.93 13.10 -11.20
N SER A 90 21.52 12.34 -12.11
CA SER A 90 21.17 12.41 -13.53
C SER A 90 19.79 11.81 -13.83
N PHE A 91 19.35 10.83 -13.03
CA PHE A 91 18.04 10.21 -13.18
C PHE A 91 16.88 11.11 -12.71
N ALA A 92 17.10 11.96 -11.71
CA ALA A 92 16.06 12.82 -11.13
C ALA A 92 15.29 13.70 -12.15
N PRO A 93 15.94 14.46 -13.06
CA PRO A 93 15.21 15.25 -14.05
C PRO A 93 14.40 14.38 -15.03
N ILE A 94 14.89 13.18 -15.35
CA ILE A 94 14.19 12.22 -16.22
C ILE A 94 12.91 11.75 -15.53
N LEU A 95 13.00 11.37 -14.24
CA LEU A 95 11.85 10.95 -13.45
C LEU A 95 10.81 12.08 -13.33
N ALA A 96 11.26 13.32 -13.10
CA ALA A 96 10.37 14.48 -13.09
C ALA A 96 9.67 14.69 -14.43
N GLY A 97 10.38 14.54 -15.56
CA GLY A 97 9.80 14.57 -16.90
C GLY A 97 8.72 13.51 -17.10
N THR A 98 8.98 12.25 -16.73
CA THR A 98 7.98 11.18 -16.85
C THR A 98 6.73 11.40 -16.01
N LEU A 99 6.86 12.10 -14.87
CA LEU A 99 5.72 12.47 -14.04
C LEU A 99 4.92 13.60 -14.69
N ALA A 100 5.60 14.59 -15.27
CA ALA A 100 4.95 15.66 -16.04
C ALA A 100 4.16 15.10 -17.24
N ASP A 101 4.73 14.15 -17.98
CA ASP A 101 4.05 13.46 -19.08
C ASP A 101 2.77 12.75 -18.60
N GLY A 102 2.81 12.15 -17.40
CA GLY A 102 1.64 11.55 -16.77
C GLY A 102 0.54 12.58 -16.46
N PHE A 103 0.91 13.75 -15.94
CA PHE A 103 -0.06 14.84 -15.70
C PHE A 103 -0.65 15.37 -17.01
N ASP A 104 0.16 15.52 -18.07
CA ASP A 104 -0.32 15.92 -19.39
C ASP A 104 -1.30 14.90 -19.98
N ALA A 105 -1.02 13.60 -19.82
CA ALA A 105 -1.92 12.52 -20.24
C ALA A 105 -3.24 12.53 -19.46
N GLY A 106 -3.18 12.72 -18.13
CA GLY A 106 -4.36 12.85 -17.28
C GLY A 106 -5.19 14.09 -17.63
N ALA A 107 -4.55 15.22 -17.89
CA ALA A 107 -5.23 16.45 -18.32
C ALA A 107 -5.93 16.28 -19.67
N LYS A 108 -5.29 15.62 -20.65
CA LYS A 108 -5.91 15.26 -21.93
C LYS A 108 -7.12 14.34 -21.76
N ALA A 109 -7.04 13.40 -20.82
CA ALA A 109 -8.17 12.52 -20.50
C ALA A 109 -9.37 13.31 -19.96
N LEU A 110 -9.13 14.20 -19.00
CA LEU A 110 -10.16 15.10 -18.47
C LEU A 110 -10.80 15.96 -19.57
N ALA A 111 -9.96 16.56 -20.44
CA ALA A 111 -10.44 17.35 -21.57
C ALA A 111 -11.28 16.52 -22.57
N SER A 112 -11.09 15.21 -22.59
CA SER A 112 -11.86 14.27 -23.42
C SER A 112 -13.14 13.75 -22.75
N GLY A 113 -13.55 14.34 -21.61
CA GLY A 113 -14.76 13.96 -20.89
C GLY A 113 -14.61 12.77 -19.95
N LYS A 114 -13.38 12.32 -19.68
CA LYS A 114 -13.13 11.26 -18.69
C LYS A 114 -13.35 11.77 -17.28
N THR A 115 -13.72 10.84 -16.39
CA THR A 115 -13.82 11.14 -14.96
C THR A 115 -12.44 11.41 -14.35
N ILE A 116 -12.43 12.02 -13.16
CA ILE A 116 -11.20 12.22 -12.37
C ILE A 116 -10.53 10.86 -12.08
N GLY A 117 -11.32 9.84 -11.74
CA GLY A 117 -10.81 8.49 -11.46
C GLY A 117 -10.12 7.85 -12.67
N GLU A 118 -10.74 7.94 -13.86
CA GLU A 118 -10.13 7.43 -15.09
C GLU A 118 -8.86 8.22 -15.47
N SER A 119 -8.88 9.53 -15.29
CA SER A 119 -7.75 10.39 -15.62
C SER A 119 -6.55 10.16 -14.70
N ASP A 120 -6.82 9.94 -13.41
CA ASP A 120 -5.81 9.53 -12.42
C ASP A 120 -5.23 8.14 -12.73
N ALA A 121 -6.06 7.20 -13.18
CA ALA A 121 -5.59 5.89 -13.64
C ALA A 121 -4.67 6.01 -14.86
N ILE A 122 -5.00 6.88 -15.82
CA ILE A 122 -4.17 7.16 -17.01
C ILE A 122 -2.84 7.80 -16.61
N LEU A 123 -2.85 8.78 -15.69
CA LEU A 123 -1.65 9.39 -15.16
C LEU A 123 -0.73 8.33 -14.55
N LYS A 124 -1.26 7.51 -13.64
CA LYS A 124 -0.50 6.45 -12.95
C LYS A 124 0.10 5.46 -13.95
N ALA A 125 -0.69 4.99 -14.92
CA ALA A 125 -0.22 4.06 -15.95
C ALA A 125 0.89 4.67 -16.81
N THR A 126 0.71 5.93 -17.24
CA THR A 126 1.69 6.65 -18.06
C THR A 126 2.99 6.85 -17.29
N PHE A 127 2.90 7.31 -16.04
CA PHE A 127 4.06 7.49 -15.17
C PHE A 127 4.78 6.16 -14.90
N ASP A 128 4.06 5.08 -14.57
CA ASP A 128 4.69 3.79 -14.29
C ASP A 128 5.39 3.21 -15.52
N GLN A 129 4.79 3.34 -16.71
CA GLN A 129 5.42 2.92 -17.96
C GLN A 129 6.68 3.76 -18.24
N GLY A 130 6.57 5.08 -18.16
CA GLY A 130 7.68 6.01 -18.40
C GLY A 130 8.83 5.80 -17.40
N ARG A 131 8.52 5.67 -16.11
CA ARG A 131 9.49 5.41 -15.05
C ARG A 131 10.23 4.10 -15.24
N LYS A 132 9.53 3.01 -15.62
CA LYS A 132 10.16 1.71 -15.90
C LYS A 132 11.10 1.80 -17.09
N ALA A 133 10.63 2.38 -18.20
CA ALA A 133 11.45 2.56 -19.40
C ALA A 133 12.70 3.42 -19.13
N ALA A 134 12.53 4.54 -18.42
CA ALA A 134 13.62 5.40 -18.00
C ALA A 134 14.61 4.65 -17.11
N PHE A 135 14.10 3.90 -16.12
CA PHE A 135 14.95 3.12 -15.23
C PHE A 135 15.76 2.11 -16.02
N ASP A 136 15.14 1.32 -16.90
CA ASP A 136 15.84 0.33 -17.71
C ASP A 136 16.93 0.93 -18.60
N ALA A 137 16.64 2.08 -19.22
CA ALA A 137 17.57 2.77 -20.11
C ALA A 137 18.76 3.42 -19.39
N HIS A 138 18.57 3.90 -18.16
CA HIS A 138 19.56 4.77 -17.50
C HIS A 138 20.20 4.19 -16.23
N ALA A 139 19.48 3.38 -15.46
CA ALA A 139 19.94 2.89 -14.15
C ALA A 139 19.90 1.36 -14.02
N GLY A 140 19.06 0.69 -14.80
CA GLY A 140 18.78 -0.74 -14.69
C GLY A 140 20.00 -1.60 -14.96
N GLN A 141 20.84 -1.24 -15.94
CA GLN A 141 22.03 -2.01 -16.25
C GLN A 141 23.00 -2.08 -15.06
N ALA A 142 23.28 -0.95 -14.42
CA ALA A 142 24.19 -0.89 -13.26
C ALA A 142 23.71 -1.76 -12.08
N ILE A 143 22.40 -1.96 -11.95
CA ILE A 143 21.80 -2.83 -10.93
C ILE A 143 21.88 -4.30 -11.36
N ARG A 144 21.55 -4.61 -12.62
CA ARG A 144 21.61 -5.97 -13.18
C ARG A 144 23.02 -6.55 -13.22
N ASP A 145 24.03 -5.71 -13.39
CA ASP A 145 25.44 -6.12 -13.37
C ASP A 145 25.85 -6.70 -12.00
N LEU A 146 25.23 -6.23 -10.91
CA LEU A 146 25.44 -6.75 -9.56
C LEU A 146 24.54 -7.95 -9.24
N ALA A 147 23.30 -7.90 -9.72
CA ALA A 147 22.27 -8.90 -9.44
C ALA A 147 21.30 -9.02 -10.62
N PRO A 148 21.47 -10.05 -11.47
CA PRO A 148 20.52 -10.32 -12.53
C PRO A 148 19.12 -10.58 -11.97
N ASP A 149 18.11 -10.18 -12.74
CA ASP A 149 16.71 -10.28 -12.32
C ASP A 149 16.35 -11.72 -11.89
N GLY A 150 15.69 -11.85 -10.73
CA GLY A 150 15.29 -13.14 -10.16
C GLY A 150 16.41 -13.94 -9.47
N THR A 151 17.61 -13.39 -9.33
CA THR A 151 18.72 -14.07 -8.64
C THR A 151 18.77 -13.72 -7.16
N GLU A 152 18.78 -14.74 -6.30
CA GLU A 152 19.04 -14.54 -4.87
C GLU A 152 20.53 -14.28 -4.64
N ILE A 153 20.86 -13.16 -3.99
CA ILE A 153 22.24 -12.80 -3.67
C ILE A 153 22.62 -13.43 -2.33
N SER A 154 23.22 -14.62 -2.39
CA SER A 154 23.71 -15.34 -1.21
C SER A 154 24.98 -14.71 -0.62
N ASP A 155 25.82 -14.10 -1.45
CA ASP A 155 27.06 -13.44 -1.04
C ASP A 155 26.81 -12.09 -0.32
N ASN A 156 27.31 -11.99 0.92
CA ASN A 156 27.21 -10.78 1.74
C ASN A 156 27.92 -9.58 1.10
N ALA A 157 29.05 -9.78 0.40
CA ALA A 157 29.78 -8.69 -0.22
C ALA A 157 28.97 -8.05 -1.35
N LYS A 158 28.39 -8.86 -2.24
CA LYS A 158 27.48 -8.40 -3.29
C LYS A 158 26.23 -7.73 -2.74
N ARG A 159 25.65 -8.27 -1.66
CA ARG A 159 24.49 -7.65 -1.00
C ARG A 159 24.83 -6.26 -0.48
N ASN A 160 25.97 -6.09 0.18
CA ASN A 160 26.44 -4.80 0.68
C ASN A 160 26.73 -3.81 -0.45
N ALA A 161 27.30 -4.27 -1.57
CA ALA A 161 27.51 -3.45 -2.75
C ALA A 161 26.18 -2.94 -3.34
N LEU A 162 25.18 -3.82 -3.44
CA LEU A 162 23.85 -3.44 -3.91
C LEU A 162 23.17 -2.44 -2.96
N VAL A 163 23.28 -2.65 -1.64
CA VAL A 163 22.80 -1.69 -0.63
C VAL A 163 23.48 -0.32 -0.78
N SER A 164 24.81 -0.29 -0.96
CA SER A 164 25.55 0.96 -1.23
C SER A 164 25.05 1.66 -2.50
N LEU A 165 24.81 0.90 -3.57
CA LEU A 165 24.32 1.45 -4.82
C LEU A 165 22.91 2.03 -4.65
N PHE A 166 21.97 1.32 -4.01
CA PHE A 166 20.62 1.85 -3.78
C PHE A 166 20.62 3.07 -2.87
N THR A 167 21.40 3.06 -1.78
CA THR A 167 21.49 4.19 -0.86
C THR A 167 22.16 5.40 -1.51
N GLY A 168 23.21 5.19 -2.32
CA GLY A 168 23.86 6.22 -3.13
C GLY A 168 22.92 6.81 -4.18
N PHE A 169 22.22 5.97 -4.93
CA PHE A 169 21.21 6.40 -5.91
C PHE A 169 20.12 7.25 -5.26
N ALA A 170 19.54 6.77 -4.14
CA ALA A 170 18.53 7.52 -3.40
C ALA A 170 19.07 8.84 -2.82
N LYS A 171 20.33 8.89 -2.40
CA LYS A 171 21.00 10.13 -1.99
C LYS A 171 21.18 11.08 -3.17
N GLY A 172 21.49 10.56 -4.35
CA GLY A 172 21.57 11.32 -5.60
C GLY A 172 20.24 11.97 -5.95
N LEU A 173 19.15 11.20 -5.94
CA LEU A 173 17.79 11.69 -6.20
C LEU A 173 17.40 12.84 -5.26
N ARG A 174 17.64 12.70 -3.95
CA ARG A 174 17.32 13.75 -2.96
C ARG A 174 18.15 15.02 -3.11
N LYS A 175 19.33 14.91 -3.75
CA LYS A 175 20.28 16.02 -3.94
C LYS A 175 20.24 16.62 -5.34
N ALA A 176 19.37 16.12 -6.21
CA ALA A 176 19.06 16.78 -7.46
C ALA A 176 18.21 18.01 -7.12
N LYS A 177 18.73 19.18 -7.47
CA LYS A 177 18.07 20.47 -7.36
C LYS A 177 18.07 21.09 -8.74
#